data_AF-A0A958WCZ4-F1
#
_entry.id   AF-A0A958WCZ4-F1
#
_cell.length_a   1.000
_cell.length_b   1.000
_cell.length_c   1.000
_cell.angle_alpha   90.00
_cell.angle_beta   90.00
_cell.angle_gamma   90.00
#
_symmetry.space_group_name_H-M   'P 1'
#
loop_
_entity.id
_entity.type
_entity.pdbx_description
1 polymer ?
#
loop_
_entity_poly.entity_id
_entity_poly.type
_entity_poly.pdbx_seq_one_letter_code
_entity_poly.pdbx_strand_id
1 'polypeptide(L)'
;MKTRIFSFIALAVALVLAYILVSSIKYAIDEEKRIAKSEQVVIDKLKLIREAEIAYQEVHNRYTNNWDSLENFIEYGQYPITKRTETIIELAYGADSVVVKVDTLDVIPAKEYIFIKKHDVFAADNGTFLRFYVKQGQHIRKGQKIYEMISATTGKKVNQIAKESGTVTKIQSLESNSNLNKGQLLFSMREEKFDPNTDISKLAYIPLTNPPVKFDLFADRIEKNRLMVNVIEVRDTKPVDPTRKEDNEINSRKPLRFGSRTEVTTAGNWE
;
A
#
# COMPACT_ATOMS: atom_id res chain seq x y z
N MET A 1 69.90 8.56 5.12
CA MET A 1 69.11 7.35 4.72
C MET A 1 68.08 6.92 5.75
N LYS A 2 68.36 6.95 7.07
CA LYS A 2 67.43 6.47 8.11
C LYS A 2 66.08 7.22 8.17
N THR A 3 66.04 8.54 8.00
CA THR A 3 64.80 9.35 8.03
C THR A 3 63.82 9.02 6.91
N ARG A 4 64.31 8.70 5.70
CA ARG A 4 63.45 8.35 4.55
C ARG A 4 62.72 7.03 4.77
N ILE A 5 63.35 6.05 5.43
CA ILE A 5 62.75 4.75 5.75
C ILE A 5 61.57 4.94 6.73
N PHE A 6 61.75 5.78 7.76
CA PHE A 6 60.64 6.12 8.66
C PHE A 6 59.49 6.82 7.93
N SER A 7 59.77 7.71 6.97
CA SER A 7 58.71 8.34 6.16
C SER A 7 57.95 7.34 5.29
N PHE A 8 58.63 6.37 4.68
CA PHE A 8 57.96 5.33 3.90
C PHE A 8 57.13 4.38 4.76
N ILE A 9 57.62 4.01 5.95
CA ILE A 9 56.85 3.20 6.91
C ILE A 9 55.64 3.99 7.40
N ALA A 10 55.81 5.26 7.76
CA ALA A 10 54.70 6.12 8.18
C ALA A 10 53.65 6.27 7.06
N LEU A 11 54.08 6.40 5.80
CA LEU A 11 53.18 6.43 4.66
C LEU A 11 52.43 5.11 4.48
N ALA A 12 53.12 3.97 4.59
CA ALA A 12 52.49 2.65 4.50
C ALA A 12 51.44 2.46 5.62
N VAL A 13 51.77 2.85 6.85
CA VAL A 13 50.83 2.82 7.98
C VAL A 13 49.65 3.76 7.73
N ALA A 14 49.89 4.97 7.23
CA ALA A 14 48.82 5.92 6.89
C ALA A 14 47.87 5.36 5.83
N LEU A 15 48.38 4.68 4.81
CA LEU A 15 47.57 4.02 3.77
C LEU A 15 46.75 2.86 4.33
N VAL A 16 47.33 2.04 5.21
CA VAL A 16 46.60 0.95 5.89
C VAL A 16 45.48 1.49 6.77
N LEU A 17 45.75 2.54 7.55
CA LEU A 17 44.74 3.20 8.38
C LEU A 17 43.62 3.83 7.54
N ALA A 18 43.97 4.50 6.44
CA ALA A 18 43.00 5.04 5.49
C ALA A 18 42.11 3.94 4.89
N TYR A 19 42.69 2.79 4.53
CA TYR A 19 41.93 1.64 4.03
C TYR A 19 40.97 1.08 5.09
N ILE A 20 41.43 0.89 6.33
CA ILE A 20 40.60 0.38 7.43
C ILE A 20 39.40 1.31 7.67
N LEU A 21 39.63 2.63 7.68
CA LEU A 21 38.56 3.61 7.90
C LEU A 21 37.52 3.56 6.78
N VAL A 22 37.96 3.56 5.51
CA VAL A 22 37.04 3.44 4.36
C VAL A 22 36.27 2.12 4.38
N SER A 23 36.95 1.01 4.69
CA SER A 23 36.33 -0.32 4.72
C SER A 23 35.30 -0.44 5.85
N SER A 24 35.59 0.11 7.04
CA SER A 24 34.66 0.09 8.17
C SER A 24 33.39 0.89 7.88
N ILE A 25 33.53 2.09 7.29
CA ILE A 25 32.39 2.93 6.92
C ILE A 25 31.56 2.25 5.83
N LYS A 26 32.20 1.71 4.80
CA LYS A 26 31.51 1.02 3.70
C LYS A 26 30.74 -0.21 4.19
N TYR A 27 31.35 -1.03 5.04
CA TYR A 27 30.70 -2.21 5.60
C TYR A 27 29.41 -1.86 6.35
N ALA A 28 29.45 -0.84 7.21
CA ALA A 28 28.26 -0.39 7.95
C ALA A 28 27.15 0.10 7.00
N ILE A 29 27.49 0.90 5.99
CA ILE A 29 26.53 1.41 5.00
C ILE A 29 25.90 0.27 4.18
N ASP A 30 26.71 -0.70 3.73
CA ASP A 30 26.22 -1.81 2.92
C ASP A 30 25.33 -2.75 3.75
N GLU A 31 25.63 -2.93 5.04
CA GLU A 31 24.80 -3.70 5.96
C GLU A 31 23.46 -3.01 6.26
N GLU A 32 23.46 -1.70 6.53
CA GLU A 32 22.23 -0.92 6.70
C GLU A 32 21.33 -0.99 5.44
N LYS A 33 21.92 -0.88 4.25
CA LYS A 33 21.19 -1.04 2.99
C LYS A 33 20.62 -2.45 2.83
N ARG A 34 21.39 -3.48 3.21
CA ARG A 34 20.95 -4.88 3.16
C ARG A 34 19.76 -5.12 4.10
N ILE A 35 19.84 -4.61 5.32
CA ILE A 35 18.77 -4.67 6.32
C ILE A 35 17.55 -3.93 5.78
N ALA A 36 17.67 -2.67 5.37
CA ALA A 36 16.56 -1.88 4.84
C ALA A 36 15.86 -2.55 3.65
N LYS A 37 16.64 -3.14 2.72
CA LYS A 37 16.08 -3.90 1.60
C LYS A 37 15.33 -5.14 2.06
N SER A 38 15.86 -5.86 3.04
CA SER A 38 15.23 -7.07 3.59
C SER A 38 13.95 -6.73 4.36
N GLU A 39 13.98 -5.66 5.17
CA GLU A 39 12.81 -5.15 5.87
C GLU A 39 11.72 -4.69 4.90
N GLN A 40 12.06 -4.06 3.78
CA GLN A 40 11.07 -3.68 2.77
C GLN A 40 10.27 -4.88 2.26
N VAL A 41 10.92 -6.04 2.06
CA VAL A 41 10.24 -7.28 1.64
C VAL A 41 9.29 -7.78 2.73
N VAL A 42 9.68 -7.68 4.00
CA VAL A 42 8.82 -8.02 5.15
C VAL A 42 7.65 -7.05 5.26
N ILE A 43 7.89 -5.75 5.11
CA ILE A 43 6.87 -4.69 5.12
C ILE A 43 5.85 -4.91 4.02
N ASP A 44 6.29 -5.20 2.79
CA ASP A 44 5.37 -5.43 1.67
C ASP A 44 4.50 -6.68 1.89
N LYS A 45 5.07 -7.73 2.51
CA LYS A 45 4.32 -8.91 2.94
C LYS A 45 3.30 -8.57 4.04
N LEU A 46 3.69 -7.78 5.04
CA LEU A 46 2.78 -7.34 6.10
C LEU A 46 1.66 -6.42 5.57
N LYS A 47 1.95 -5.55 4.59
CA LYS A 47 0.92 -4.77 3.89
C LYS A 47 -0.08 -5.66 3.17
N LEU A 48 0.36 -6.70 2.47
CA LEU A 48 -0.53 -7.65 1.83
C LEU A 48 -1.44 -8.35 2.86
N ILE A 49 -0.87 -8.85 3.96
CA ILE A 49 -1.64 -9.49 5.03
C ILE A 49 -2.67 -8.52 5.62
N ARG A 50 -2.27 -7.26 5.85
CA ARG A 50 -3.16 -6.20 6.36
C ARG A 50 -4.36 -5.96 5.45
N GLU A 51 -4.12 -5.78 4.16
CA GLU A 51 -5.20 -5.54 3.19
C GLU A 51 -6.14 -6.75 3.08
N ALA A 52 -5.60 -7.96 3.21
CA ALA A 52 -6.40 -9.17 3.24
C ALA A 52 -7.27 -9.26 4.52
N GLU A 53 -6.72 -8.95 5.69
CA GLU A 53 -7.47 -8.92 6.96
C GLU A 53 -8.56 -7.84 6.96
N ILE A 54 -8.29 -6.67 6.40
CA ILE A 54 -9.29 -5.60 6.24
C ILE A 54 -10.44 -6.09 5.35
N ALA A 55 -10.11 -6.64 4.17
CA ALA A 55 -11.12 -7.20 3.26
C ALA A 55 -11.91 -8.34 3.93
N TYR A 56 -11.23 -9.21 4.68
CA TYR A 56 -11.88 -10.30 5.42
C TYR A 56 -12.84 -9.76 6.49
N GLN A 57 -12.43 -8.74 7.24
CA GLN A 57 -13.25 -8.08 8.25
C GLN A 57 -14.48 -7.41 7.64
N GLU A 58 -14.36 -6.75 6.50
CA GLU A 58 -15.49 -6.09 5.84
C GLU A 58 -16.56 -7.11 5.40
N VAL A 59 -16.14 -8.32 5.01
CA VAL A 59 -17.06 -9.40 4.61
C VAL A 59 -17.64 -10.15 5.81
N HIS A 60 -16.81 -10.48 6.80
CA HIS A 60 -17.17 -11.38 7.91
C HIS A 60 -17.48 -10.65 9.22
N ASN A 61 -17.37 -9.33 9.26
CA ASN A 61 -17.49 -8.47 10.45
C ASN A 61 -16.51 -8.81 11.59
N ARG A 62 -15.39 -9.49 11.28
CA ARG A 62 -14.30 -9.84 12.21
C ARG A 62 -13.02 -10.14 11.45
N TYR A 63 -11.88 -9.91 12.08
CA TYR A 63 -10.59 -10.42 11.61
C TYR A 63 -10.47 -11.94 11.82
N THR A 64 -9.53 -12.58 11.14
CA THR A 64 -9.21 -14.00 11.37
C THR A 64 -7.88 -14.14 12.09
N ASN A 65 -7.78 -15.10 13.02
CA ASN A 65 -6.52 -15.51 13.64
C ASN A 65 -5.98 -16.82 13.03
N ASN A 66 -6.62 -17.29 11.95
CA ASN A 66 -6.27 -18.53 11.26
C ASN A 66 -5.78 -18.22 9.84
N TRP A 67 -4.53 -18.60 9.57
CA TRP A 67 -3.88 -18.45 8.26
C TRP A 67 -4.61 -19.19 7.14
N ASP A 68 -5.07 -20.42 7.37
CA ASP A 68 -5.76 -21.22 6.33
C ASP A 68 -7.08 -20.54 5.92
N SER A 69 -7.78 -19.91 6.88
CA SER A 69 -9.01 -19.16 6.61
C SER A 69 -8.72 -17.88 5.80
N LEU A 70 -7.63 -17.19 6.13
CA LEU A 70 -7.20 -16.00 5.39
C LEU A 70 -6.76 -16.35 3.97
N GLU A 71 -5.93 -17.38 3.81
CA GLU A 71 -5.44 -17.86 2.52
C GLU A 71 -6.59 -18.35 1.63
N ASN A 72 -7.53 -19.11 2.19
CA ASN A 72 -8.73 -19.55 1.48
C ASN A 72 -9.61 -18.37 1.04
N PHE A 73 -9.78 -17.36 1.89
CA PHE A 73 -10.53 -16.16 1.52
C PHE A 73 -9.85 -15.39 0.38
N ILE A 74 -8.52 -15.26 0.40
CA ILE A 74 -7.81 -14.56 -0.68
C ILE A 74 -8.00 -15.31 -2.01
N GLU A 75 -7.84 -16.64 -2.02
CA GLU A 75 -7.86 -17.41 -3.29
C GLU A 75 -9.26 -17.66 -3.84
N TYR A 76 -10.24 -17.95 -2.97
CA TYR A 76 -11.57 -18.40 -3.39
C TYR A 76 -12.72 -17.54 -2.87
N GLY A 77 -12.42 -16.58 -1.99
CA GLY A 77 -13.42 -15.69 -1.41
C GLY A 77 -13.96 -14.66 -2.39
N GLN A 78 -15.11 -14.11 -2.03
CA GLN A 78 -15.78 -13.05 -2.76
C GLN A 78 -15.88 -11.81 -1.88
N TYR A 79 -15.82 -10.64 -2.52
CA TYR A 79 -15.93 -9.34 -1.90
C TYR A 79 -17.09 -8.56 -2.53
N PRO A 80 -18.12 -8.18 -1.75
CA PRO A 80 -19.24 -7.39 -2.23
C PRO A 80 -18.88 -5.90 -2.26
N ILE A 81 -18.98 -5.27 -3.43
CA ILE A 81 -18.88 -3.82 -3.56
C ILE A 81 -20.20 -3.22 -3.13
N THR A 82 -20.24 -2.59 -1.95
CA THR A 82 -21.48 -2.02 -1.40
C THR A 82 -21.51 -0.50 -1.53
N LYS A 83 -22.72 0.06 -1.69
CA LYS A 83 -22.99 1.49 -1.68
C LYS A 83 -23.94 1.80 -0.53
N ARG A 84 -23.45 2.59 0.43
CA ARG A 84 -24.25 3.13 1.53
C ARG A 84 -24.81 4.48 1.13
N THR A 85 -26.13 4.61 1.14
CA THR A 85 -26.85 5.88 0.93
C THR A 85 -27.61 6.21 2.20
N GLU A 86 -27.43 7.43 2.71
CA GLU A 86 -28.15 7.93 3.89
C GLU A 86 -29.20 8.94 3.42
N THR A 87 -30.46 8.73 3.79
CA THR A 87 -31.56 9.66 3.52
C THR A 87 -32.09 10.17 4.84
N ILE A 88 -32.01 11.48 5.03
CA ILE A 88 -32.57 12.16 6.20
C ILE A 88 -34.03 12.46 5.89
N ILE A 89 -34.94 11.94 6.70
CA ILE A 89 -36.37 12.21 6.66
C ILE A 89 -36.74 13.01 7.91
N GLU A 90 -37.33 14.19 7.70
CA GLU A 90 -37.85 15.03 8.77
C GLU A 90 -39.21 14.48 9.24
N LEU A 91 -39.29 14.11 10.50
CA LEU A 91 -40.50 13.56 11.13
C LEU A 91 -41.45 14.70 11.49
N ALA A 92 -42.76 14.42 11.45
CA ALA A 92 -43.82 15.42 11.62
C ALA A 92 -43.78 16.21 12.95
N TYR A 93 -43.01 15.75 13.94
CA TYR A 93 -42.79 16.43 15.22
C TYR A 93 -41.44 17.16 15.31
N GLY A 94 -40.79 17.41 14.16
CA GLY A 94 -39.56 18.22 14.06
C GLY A 94 -38.27 17.47 14.40
N ALA A 95 -38.26 16.15 14.32
CA ALA A 95 -37.07 15.33 14.57
C ALA A 95 -36.55 14.70 13.27
N ASP A 96 -35.24 14.55 13.13
CA ASP A 96 -34.63 13.89 11.98
C ASP A 96 -34.54 12.38 12.18
N SER A 97 -34.92 11.61 11.16
CA SER A 97 -34.65 10.17 11.08
C SER A 97 -33.71 9.89 9.90
N VAL A 98 -32.64 9.14 10.14
CA VAL A 98 -31.67 8.77 9.11
C VAL A 98 -31.93 7.33 8.67
N VAL A 99 -32.41 7.16 7.43
CA VAL A 99 -32.56 5.84 6.83
C VAL A 99 -31.29 5.53 6.04
N VAL A 100 -30.56 4.53 6.51
CA VAL A 100 -29.35 4.03 5.83
C VAL A 100 -29.75 2.85 4.95
N LYS A 101 -29.64 3.00 3.63
CA LYS A 101 -29.81 1.92 2.67
C LYS A 101 -28.43 1.46 2.18
N VAL A 102 -28.14 0.17 2.36
CA VAL A 102 -26.92 -0.47 1.84
C VAL A 102 -27.33 -1.36 0.68
N ASP A 103 -26.90 -1.01 -0.52
CA ASP A 103 -27.11 -1.81 -1.73
C ASP A 103 -25.78 -2.46 -2.15
N THR A 104 -25.82 -3.73 -2.58
CA THR A 104 -24.65 -4.39 -3.20
C THR A 104 -24.66 -4.08 -4.69
N LEU A 105 -23.62 -3.42 -5.17
CA LEU A 105 -23.49 -3.02 -6.58
C LEU A 105 -22.89 -4.13 -7.45
N ASP A 106 -21.94 -4.87 -6.91
CA ASP A 106 -21.22 -5.91 -7.63
C ASP A 106 -20.57 -6.89 -6.63
N VAL A 107 -20.15 -8.06 -7.11
CA VAL A 107 -19.40 -9.05 -6.33
C VAL A 107 -18.18 -9.45 -7.14
N ILE A 108 -16.99 -9.19 -6.60
CA ILE A 108 -15.71 -9.49 -7.25
C ILE A 108 -14.91 -10.50 -6.43
N PRO A 109 -13.94 -11.22 -7.02
CA PRO A 109 -13.02 -12.05 -6.26
C PRO A 109 -12.27 -11.23 -5.20
N ALA A 110 -12.10 -11.77 -4.00
CA ALA A 110 -11.37 -11.09 -2.92
C ALA A 110 -9.92 -10.77 -3.33
N LYS A 111 -9.25 -11.68 -4.05
CA LYS A 111 -7.93 -11.44 -4.66
C LYS A 111 -7.90 -10.18 -5.51
N GLU A 112 -8.89 -9.98 -6.38
CA GLU A 112 -8.94 -8.80 -7.24
C GLU A 112 -9.03 -7.52 -6.41
N TYR A 113 -9.91 -7.50 -5.39
CA TYR A 113 -10.06 -6.35 -4.51
C TYR A 113 -8.76 -6.03 -3.73
N ILE A 114 -8.09 -7.05 -3.19
CA ILE A 114 -6.89 -6.88 -2.38
C ILE A 114 -5.70 -6.43 -3.24
N PHE A 115 -5.54 -7.01 -4.44
CA PHE A 115 -4.36 -6.83 -5.29
C PHE A 115 -4.46 -5.66 -6.26
N ILE A 116 -5.67 -5.24 -6.63
CA ILE A 116 -5.87 -4.24 -7.68
C ILE A 116 -6.53 -2.99 -7.12
N LYS A 117 -5.91 -1.84 -7.35
CA LYS A 117 -6.53 -0.52 -7.14
C LYS A 117 -7.01 0.04 -8.47
N LYS A 118 -8.33 0.19 -8.62
CA LYS A 118 -8.94 0.82 -9.80
C LYS A 118 -8.88 2.34 -9.64
N HIS A 119 -8.51 3.02 -10.70
CA HIS A 119 -8.45 4.48 -10.77
C HIS A 119 -9.20 4.95 -12.01
N ASP A 120 -10.15 5.86 -11.80
CA ASP A 120 -10.86 6.50 -12.89
C ASP A 120 -10.31 7.90 -13.13
N VAL A 121 -10.06 8.21 -14.40
CA VAL A 121 -9.63 9.53 -14.84
C VAL A 121 -10.80 10.25 -15.46
N PHE A 122 -11.18 11.35 -14.82
CA PHE A 122 -12.27 12.21 -15.25
C PHE A 122 -11.75 13.48 -15.93
N ALA A 123 -12.60 14.09 -16.75
CA ALA A 123 -12.39 15.43 -17.29
C ALA A 123 -12.30 16.44 -16.15
N ALA A 124 -11.21 17.20 -16.11
CA ALA A 124 -10.90 18.13 -15.03
C ALA A 124 -11.78 19.39 -15.05
N ASP A 125 -12.27 19.76 -16.23
CA ASP A 125 -13.09 20.95 -16.47
C ASP A 125 -14.04 20.71 -17.65
N ASN A 126 -15.00 21.60 -17.82
CA ASN A 126 -15.76 21.71 -19.07
C ASN A 126 -14.83 22.23 -20.18
N GLY A 127 -15.09 21.87 -21.42
CA GLY A 127 -14.38 22.46 -22.57
C GLY A 127 -14.28 21.54 -23.76
N THR A 128 -13.17 21.63 -24.49
CA THR A 128 -12.99 20.92 -25.76
C THR A 128 -11.85 19.92 -25.64
N PHE A 129 -12.14 18.63 -25.84
CA PHE A 129 -11.14 17.58 -25.91
C PHE A 129 -10.27 17.75 -27.15
N LEU A 130 -8.97 17.51 -27.01
CA LEU A 130 -8.06 17.52 -28.15
C LEU A 130 -7.52 16.13 -28.45
N ARG A 131 -6.87 15.49 -27.48
CA ARG A 131 -6.31 14.15 -27.67
C ARG A 131 -5.97 13.46 -26.35
N PHE A 132 -5.88 12.14 -26.41
CA PHE A 132 -5.19 11.33 -25.41
C PHE A 132 -3.71 11.23 -25.73
N TYR A 133 -2.88 11.23 -24.69
CA TYR A 133 -1.45 10.89 -24.76
C TYR A 133 -1.19 9.43 -24.41
N VAL A 134 -2.25 8.70 -24.05
CA VAL A 134 -2.19 7.32 -23.58
C VAL A 134 -3.05 6.41 -24.45
N LYS A 135 -2.71 5.13 -24.46
CA LYS A 135 -3.44 4.09 -25.18
C LYS A 135 -3.90 3.01 -24.21
N GLN A 136 -4.95 2.27 -24.59
CA GLN A 136 -5.37 1.08 -23.85
C GLN A 136 -4.22 0.07 -23.75
N GLY A 137 -4.04 -0.53 -22.57
CA GLY A 137 -2.93 -1.43 -22.26
C GLY A 137 -1.60 -0.75 -21.92
N GLN A 138 -1.49 0.58 -22.07
CA GLN A 138 -0.26 1.29 -21.72
C GLN A 138 -0.09 1.43 -20.20
N HIS A 139 1.12 1.18 -19.72
CA HIS A 139 1.50 1.54 -18.35
C HIS A 139 1.88 3.03 -18.26
N ILE A 140 1.24 3.74 -17.34
CA ILE A 140 1.39 5.16 -17.06
C ILE A 140 2.15 5.32 -15.73
N ARG A 141 3.10 6.27 -15.70
CA ARG A 141 3.76 6.69 -14.45
C ARG A 141 3.12 7.98 -13.91
N LYS A 142 3.08 8.12 -12.60
CA LYS A 142 2.71 9.38 -11.93
C LYS A 142 3.49 10.57 -12.53
N GLY A 143 2.76 11.64 -12.84
CA GLY A 143 3.29 12.85 -13.49
C GLY A 143 3.31 12.81 -15.02
N GLN A 144 3.07 11.67 -15.66
CA GLN A 144 3.01 11.56 -17.13
C GLN A 144 1.77 12.29 -17.69
N LYS A 145 1.91 12.94 -18.85
CA LYS A 145 0.76 13.54 -19.55
C LYS A 145 -0.23 12.46 -20.00
N ILE A 146 -1.52 12.72 -19.80
CA ILE A 146 -2.59 11.74 -20.06
C ILE A 146 -3.58 12.18 -21.13
N TYR A 147 -4.03 13.42 -21.09
CA TYR A 147 -4.85 14.01 -22.14
C TYR A 147 -4.66 15.52 -22.22
N GLU A 148 -5.10 16.09 -23.32
CA GLU A 148 -5.05 17.52 -23.62
C GLU A 148 -6.47 18.03 -23.90
N MET A 149 -6.79 19.21 -23.36
CA MET A 149 -8.06 19.88 -23.61
C MET A 149 -7.89 21.40 -23.63
N ILE A 150 -8.88 22.11 -24.15
CA ILE A 150 -9.07 23.55 -23.96
C ILE A 150 -10.07 23.71 -22.82
N SER A 151 -9.67 24.34 -21.71
CA SER A 151 -10.54 24.59 -20.57
C SER A 151 -11.51 25.74 -20.88
N ALA A 152 -12.80 25.52 -20.66
CA ALA A 152 -13.82 26.56 -20.82
C ALA A 152 -13.68 27.67 -19.79
N THR A 153 -13.22 27.33 -18.57
CA THR A 153 -13.02 28.30 -17.49
C THR A 153 -11.88 29.29 -17.80
N THR A 154 -10.78 28.78 -18.36
CA THR A 154 -9.57 29.60 -18.59
C THR A 154 -9.39 30.03 -20.04
N GLY A 155 -10.10 29.41 -20.98
CA GLY A 155 -9.89 29.56 -22.42
C GLY A 155 -8.54 29.02 -22.92
N LYS A 156 -7.72 28.41 -22.06
CA LYS A 156 -6.36 27.99 -22.37
C LYS A 156 -6.28 26.49 -22.64
N LYS A 157 -5.28 26.13 -23.46
CA LYS A 157 -4.87 24.74 -23.67
C LYS A 157 -4.19 24.22 -22.41
N VAL A 158 -4.67 23.11 -21.87
CA VAL A 158 -4.14 22.48 -20.64
C VAL A 158 -3.79 21.02 -20.90
N ASN A 159 -2.64 20.61 -20.37
CA ASN A 159 -2.21 19.21 -20.34
C ASN A 159 -2.49 18.65 -18.96
N GLN A 160 -3.29 17.60 -18.89
CA GLN A 160 -3.53 16.89 -17.64
C GLN A 160 -2.47 15.82 -17.44
N ILE A 161 -2.07 15.61 -16.18
CA ILE A 161 -1.05 14.63 -15.79
C ILE A 161 -1.67 13.55 -14.90
N ALA A 162 -1.09 12.35 -14.97
CA ALA A 162 -1.47 11.23 -14.13
C ALA A 162 -1.14 11.53 -12.67
N LYS A 163 -2.14 11.43 -11.79
CA LYS A 163 -1.94 11.56 -10.34
C LYS A 163 -1.36 10.29 -9.72
N GLU A 164 -1.62 9.14 -10.35
CA GLU A 164 -1.19 7.81 -9.92
C GLU A 164 -0.60 7.04 -11.09
N SER A 165 0.19 6.00 -10.79
CA SER A 165 0.72 5.07 -11.78
C SER A 165 -0.27 3.92 -12.01
N GLY A 166 -0.23 3.29 -13.18
CA GLY A 166 -1.10 2.15 -13.48
C GLY A 166 -1.22 1.84 -14.96
N THR A 167 -1.87 0.74 -15.29
CA THR A 167 -2.11 0.31 -16.67
C THR A 167 -3.51 0.71 -17.11
N VAL A 168 -3.63 1.37 -18.26
CA VAL A 168 -4.93 1.78 -18.83
C VAL A 168 -5.72 0.54 -19.21
N THR A 169 -6.90 0.35 -18.62
CA THR A 169 -7.76 -0.81 -18.87
C THR A 169 -8.80 -0.52 -19.93
N LYS A 170 -9.41 0.67 -19.90
CA LYS A 170 -10.47 1.09 -20.81
C LYS A 170 -10.35 2.58 -21.08
N ILE A 171 -10.42 2.98 -22.35
CA ILE A 171 -10.40 4.37 -22.78
C ILE A 171 -11.65 4.68 -23.59
N GLN A 172 -12.29 5.81 -23.32
CA GLN A 172 -13.44 6.26 -24.10
C GLN A 172 -12.98 6.68 -25.49
N SER A 173 -13.77 6.35 -26.51
CA SER A 173 -13.55 6.82 -27.86
C SER A 173 -14.04 8.27 -27.96
N LEU A 174 -13.12 9.23 -28.00
CA LEU A 174 -13.41 10.65 -28.15
C LEU A 174 -12.70 11.19 -29.38
N GLU A 175 -13.44 11.88 -30.24
CA GLU A 175 -12.87 12.58 -31.39
C GLU A 175 -12.28 13.92 -30.97
N SER A 176 -11.22 14.35 -31.65
CA SER A 176 -10.63 15.68 -31.46
C SER A 176 -11.69 16.75 -31.69
N ASN A 177 -11.70 17.76 -30.82
CA ASN A 177 -12.69 18.84 -30.75
C ASN A 177 -14.08 18.47 -30.20
N SER A 178 -14.26 17.28 -29.63
CA SER A 178 -15.48 16.93 -28.91
C SER A 178 -15.64 17.75 -27.61
N ASN A 179 -16.88 18.00 -27.20
CA ASN A 179 -17.17 18.67 -25.93
C ASN A 179 -16.93 17.73 -24.74
N LEU A 180 -16.27 18.25 -23.69
CA LEU A 180 -16.08 17.59 -22.41
C LEU A 180 -16.91 18.28 -21.34
N ASN A 181 -17.53 17.46 -20.50
CA ASN A 181 -18.15 17.92 -19.26
C ASN A 181 -17.23 17.58 -18.08
N LYS A 182 -17.05 18.51 -17.14
CA LYS A 182 -16.30 18.29 -15.91
C LYS A 182 -16.86 17.07 -15.17
N GLY A 183 -15.98 16.16 -14.78
CA GLY A 183 -16.37 14.91 -14.12
C GLY A 183 -16.80 13.80 -15.08
N GLN A 184 -16.79 14.02 -16.40
CA GLN A 184 -17.00 12.96 -17.38
C GLN A 184 -15.87 11.93 -17.31
N LEU A 185 -16.20 10.64 -17.24
CA LEU A 185 -15.21 9.56 -17.28
C LEU A 185 -14.53 9.53 -18.64
N LEU A 186 -13.20 9.58 -18.66
CA LEU A 186 -12.40 9.54 -19.88
C LEU A 186 -11.74 8.18 -20.08
N PHE A 187 -11.13 7.64 -19.03
CA PHE A 187 -10.57 6.30 -19.05
C PHE A 187 -10.41 5.77 -17.63
N SER A 188 -10.35 4.45 -17.52
CA SER A 188 -10.06 3.73 -16.29
C SER A 188 -8.68 3.11 -16.42
N MET A 189 -7.96 3.06 -15.30
CA MET A 189 -6.68 2.37 -15.18
C MET A 189 -6.69 1.53 -13.91
N ARG A 190 -5.76 0.58 -13.84
CA ARG A 190 -5.58 -0.25 -12.66
C ARG A 190 -4.12 -0.24 -12.22
N GLU A 191 -3.91 -0.19 -10.93
CA GLU A 191 -2.62 -0.31 -10.28
C GLU A 191 -2.57 -1.67 -9.58
N GLU A 192 -1.53 -2.45 -9.85
CA GLU A 192 -1.26 -3.70 -9.14
C GLU A 192 -0.56 -3.32 -7.82
N LYS A 193 -1.27 -3.41 -6.69
CA LYS A 193 -0.74 -3.13 -5.34
C LYS A 193 0.27 -4.19 -4.91
N PHE A 194 0.07 -5.42 -5.35
CA PHE A 194 0.88 -6.59 -5.04
C PHE A 194 1.11 -7.42 -6.31
N ASP A 195 2.16 -8.25 -6.34
CA ASP A 195 2.42 -9.12 -7.49
C ASP A 195 1.27 -10.12 -7.67
N PRO A 196 0.56 -10.14 -8.81
CA PRO A 196 -0.56 -11.05 -9.05
C PRO A 196 -0.17 -12.53 -8.98
N ASN A 197 1.11 -12.86 -9.12
CA ASN A 197 1.64 -14.23 -9.02
C ASN A 197 2.13 -14.58 -7.60
N THR A 198 1.86 -13.74 -6.60
CA THR A 198 2.23 -14.02 -5.21
C THR A 198 1.65 -15.36 -4.76
N ASP A 199 2.53 -16.23 -4.26
CA ASP A 199 2.16 -17.52 -3.68
C ASP A 199 1.48 -17.32 -2.32
N ILE A 200 0.16 -17.51 -2.29
CA ILE A 200 -0.67 -17.30 -1.11
C ILE A 200 -0.44 -18.39 -0.06
N SER A 201 -0.01 -19.60 -0.42
CA SER A 201 0.27 -20.65 0.57
C SER A 201 1.51 -20.35 1.43
N LYS A 202 2.25 -19.29 1.08
CA LYS A 202 3.39 -18.77 1.85
C LYS A 202 3.02 -17.47 2.57
N LEU A 203 1.74 -17.13 2.72
CA LEU A 203 1.31 -15.88 3.33
C LEU A 203 1.77 -15.77 4.78
N ALA A 204 1.63 -16.85 5.53
CA ALA A 204 2.00 -16.92 6.95
C ALA A 204 3.50 -16.76 7.22
N TYR A 205 4.38 -16.97 6.24
CA TYR A 205 5.82 -17.11 6.47
C TYR A 205 6.59 -15.82 6.24
N ILE A 206 7.52 -15.53 7.16
CA ILE A 206 8.43 -14.40 7.09
C ILE A 206 9.43 -14.62 5.95
N PRO A 207 9.51 -13.69 4.98
CA PRO A 207 10.48 -13.78 3.88
C PRO A 207 11.91 -13.91 4.39
N LEU A 208 12.78 -14.54 3.59
CA LEU A 208 14.24 -14.62 3.84
C LEU A 208 14.63 -15.36 5.13
N THR A 209 13.74 -16.19 5.69
CA THR A 209 14.04 -17.03 6.86
C THR A 209 14.34 -18.48 6.46
N ASN A 210 15.38 -19.06 7.05
CA ASN A 210 15.69 -20.48 6.97
C ASN A 210 16.11 -21.00 8.36
N PRO A 211 15.43 -21.99 8.97
CA PRO A 211 14.17 -22.59 8.49
C PRO A 211 13.03 -21.56 8.41
N PRO A 212 11.96 -21.83 7.63
CA PRO A 212 10.81 -20.94 7.53
C PRO A 212 10.18 -20.67 8.90
N VAL A 213 9.94 -19.40 9.21
CA VAL A 213 9.27 -18.96 10.44
C VAL A 213 8.00 -18.22 10.07
N LYS A 214 6.93 -18.39 10.85
CA LYS A 214 5.65 -17.68 10.63
C LYS A 214 5.60 -16.35 11.36
N PHE A 215 4.85 -15.40 10.82
CA PHE A 215 4.41 -14.23 11.58
C PHE A 215 3.54 -14.66 12.76
N ASP A 216 3.59 -13.89 13.84
CA ASP A 216 2.63 -13.98 14.95
C ASP A 216 1.35 -13.27 14.51
N LEU A 217 0.21 -13.97 14.56
CA LEU A 217 -1.11 -13.48 14.15
C LEU A 217 -2.05 -13.55 15.35
N PHE A 218 -2.55 -12.38 15.74
CA PHE A 218 -3.54 -12.23 16.79
C PHE A 218 -4.78 -11.53 16.23
N ALA A 219 -5.95 -12.09 16.49
CA ALA A 219 -7.24 -11.47 16.19
C ALA A 219 -8.22 -11.81 17.30
N ASP A 220 -8.95 -10.81 17.81
CA ASP A 220 -9.98 -11.02 18.83
C ASP A 220 -11.01 -9.88 18.83
N ARG A 221 -12.06 -10.04 19.63
CA ARG A 221 -13.04 -9.00 19.91
C ARG A 221 -12.98 -8.63 21.38
N ILE A 222 -12.57 -7.40 21.66
CA ILE A 222 -12.38 -6.89 23.02
C ILE A 222 -13.42 -5.84 23.39
N GLU A 223 -13.70 -5.70 24.68
CA GLU A 223 -14.53 -4.61 25.18
C GLU A 223 -13.69 -3.33 25.32
N LYS A 224 -14.09 -2.26 24.62
CA LYS A 224 -13.49 -0.93 24.75
C LYS A 224 -14.60 0.10 24.92
N ASN A 225 -14.58 0.84 26.03
CA ASN A 225 -15.61 1.83 26.36
C ASN A 225 -17.05 1.26 26.29
N ARG A 226 -17.26 0.03 26.80
CA ARG A 226 -18.55 -0.72 26.75
C ARG A 226 -19.03 -1.13 25.35
N LEU A 227 -18.17 -1.04 24.33
CA LEU A 227 -18.44 -1.52 22.99
C LEU A 227 -17.50 -2.67 22.63
N MET A 228 -18.06 -3.72 22.03
CA MET A 228 -17.28 -4.86 21.54
C MET A 228 -16.68 -4.54 20.18
N VAL A 229 -15.36 -4.34 20.15
CA VAL A 229 -14.59 -3.94 18.96
C VAL A 229 -13.62 -5.04 18.53
N ASN A 230 -13.42 -5.18 17.22
CA ASN A 230 -12.43 -6.11 16.69
C ASN A 230 -11.03 -5.50 16.75
N VAL A 231 -10.05 -6.31 17.08
CA VAL A 231 -8.62 -5.96 17.13
C VAL A 231 -7.81 -7.03 16.39
N ILE A 232 -6.69 -6.61 15.83
CA ILE A 232 -5.77 -7.45 15.05
C ILE A 232 -4.35 -6.99 15.32
N GLU A 233 -3.41 -7.92 15.47
CA GLU A 233 -1.98 -7.63 15.40
C GLU A 233 -1.30 -8.73 14.58
N VAL A 234 -0.50 -8.33 13.60
CA VAL A 234 0.42 -9.26 12.91
C VAL A 234 1.83 -8.74 13.06
N ARG A 235 2.73 -9.58 13.60
CA ARG A 235 4.09 -9.17 13.99
C ARG A 235 5.15 -10.11 13.44
N ASP A 236 6.25 -9.52 12.98
CA ASP A 236 7.50 -10.22 12.66
C ASP A 236 8.15 -10.78 13.93
N THR A 237 8.24 -12.10 14.03
CA THR A 237 8.85 -12.80 15.16
C THR A 237 10.36 -12.99 15.01
N LYS A 238 10.92 -12.72 13.83
CA LYS A 238 12.35 -12.88 13.53
C LYS A 238 12.87 -11.69 12.70
N PRO A 239 12.94 -10.48 13.30
CA PRO A 239 13.43 -9.30 12.62
C PRO A 239 14.82 -9.51 12.02
N VAL A 240 15.01 -9.01 10.80
CA VAL A 240 16.33 -9.01 10.14
C VAL A 240 17.26 -8.01 10.82
N ASP A 241 16.73 -6.88 11.28
CA ASP A 241 17.46 -5.92 12.11
C ASP A 241 17.48 -6.38 13.58
N PRO A 242 18.65 -6.75 14.14
CA PRO A 242 18.76 -7.19 15.52
C PRO A 242 18.51 -6.08 16.56
N THR A 243 18.47 -4.81 16.13
CA THR A 243 18.13 -3.68 17.01
C THR A 243 16.62 -3.60 17.28
N ARG A 244 15.79 -4.28 16.48
CA ARG A 244 14.34 -4.33 16.67
C ARG A 244 13.94 -5.29 17.78
N LYS A 245 13.73 -4.74 18.97
CA LYS A 245 13.35 -5.48 20.17
C LYS A 245 12.01 -5.01 20.73
N GLU A 246 11.27 -5.94 21.34
CA GLU A 246 9.92 -5.67 21.85
C GLU A 246 9.90 -4.63 22.99
N ASP A 247 10.98 -4.58 23.76
CA ASP A 247 11.23 -3.68 24.90
C ASP A 247 11.63 -2.26 24.48
N ASN A 248 11.85 -2.01 23.18
CA ASN A 248 12.13 -0.65 22.69
C ASN A 248 10.95 0.29 22.98
N GLU A 249 11.22 1.45 23.56
CA GLU A 249 10.18 2.46 23.89
C GLU A 249 9.52 3.04 22.62
N ILE A 250 10.32 3.27 21.57
CA ILE A 250 9.87 3.85 20.32
C ILE A 250 9.24 2.77 19.45
N ASN A 251 7.96 2.91 19.11
CA ASN A 251 7.21 1.92 18.34
C ASN A 251 7.85 1.57 16.98
N SER A 252 8.43 2.55 16.28
CA SER A 252 9.11 2.33 15.00
C SER A 252 10.42 1.54 15.11
N ARG A 253 10.96 1.38 16.33
CA ARG A 253 12.11 0.51 16.62
C ARG A 253 11.69 -0.88 17.13
N LYS A 254 10.41 -1.16 17.33
CA LYS A 254 9.96 -2.52 17.68
C LYS A 254 10.02 -3.45 16.45
N PRO A 255 9.90 -4.78 16.64
CA PRO A 255 9.66 -5.71 15.54
C PRO A 255 8.52 -5.21 14.65
N LEU A 256 8.71 -5.33 13.33
CA LEU A 256 7.76 -4.85 12.33
C LEU A 256 6.39 -5.48 12.59
N ARG A 257 5.35 -4.66 12.65
CA ARG A 257 3.98 -5.11 12.87
C ARG A 257 2.97 -4.12 12.35
N PHE A 258 1.75 -4.60 12.14
CA PHE A 258 0.59 -3.73 12.03
C PHE A 258 -0.49 -4.10 13.02
N GLY A 259 -1.33 -3.12 13.32
CA GLY A 259 -2.44 -3.25 14.24
C GLY A 259 -2.02 -3.24 15.70
N SER A 260 -2.94 -3.61 16.57
CA SER A 260 -2.77 -3.66 18.02
C SER A 260 -3.72 -4.67 18.62
N ARG A 261 -3.30 -5.33 19.71
CA ARG A 261 -4.16 -6.23 20.49
C ARG A 261 -5.17 -5.48 21.39
N THR A 262 -4.98 -4.18 21.59
CA THR A 262 -5.76 -3.37 22.55
C THR A 262 -6.41 -2.14 21.91
N GLU A 263 -6.02 -1.81 20.68
CA GLU A 263 -6.52 -0.64 19.97
C GLU A 263 -7.10 -1.04 18.61
N VAL A 264 -8.18 -0.36 18.23
CA VAL A 264 -8.80 -0.54 16.92
C VAL A 264 -7.96 0.22 15.90
N THR A 265 -6.95 -0.44 15.37
CA THR A 265 -6.05 0.11 14.36
C THR A 265 -5.51 -1.01 13.49
N THR A 266 -5.17 -0.67 12.25
CA THR A 266 -4.44 -1.52 11.30
C THR A 266 -3.16 -0.83 10.82
N ALA A 267 -2.76 0.27 11.46
CA ALA A 267 -1.56 1.03 11.12
C ALA A 267 -0.30 0.18 11.35
N GLY A 268 0.69 0.34 10.46
CA GLY A 268 2.00 -0.29 10.58
C GLY A 268 2.97 0.59 11.37
N ASN A 269 3.91 -0.01 12.10
CA ASN A 269 4.97 0.75 12.79
C ASN A 269 6.12 1.24 11.88
N TRP A 270 5.95 1.10 10.56
CA TRP A 270 6.87 1.59 9.52
C TRP A 270 6.34 2.84 8.78
N GLU A 271 5.19 3.35 9.20
CA GLU A 271 4.55 4.55 8.63
C GLU A 271 5.06 5.84 9.27
#